data_AF-A0A2N6NJA8-F1
#
_entry.id   AF-A0A2N6NJA8-F1
#
_cell.length_a   1.000
_cell.length_b   1.000
_cell.length_c   1.000
_cell.angle_alpha   90.00
_cell.angle_beta   90.00
_cell.angle_gamma   90.00
#
_symmetry.space_group_name_H-M   'P 1'
#
loop_
_entity.id
_entity.type
_entity.pdbx_description
1 polymer ?
#
loop_
_entity_poly.entity_id
_entity_poly.type
_entity_poly.pdbx_seq_one_letter_code
_entity_poly.pdbx_strand_id
1 'polypeptide(L)'
;MEMHLRIHRTRRDELPTGNDKVPTQQIAKDIIATFLTKEWPKQDSDSITVTYSTSFTNPSCVVERPVPDDDGPSAEPLKLFIKFHRTTGSDFEAFRHLVPTKQQEALLTYEYGRSGLGARVYGLFETQDGTRGRIDEFLDARHLEPEDVEDETLRADVARGLATFHTIRAALPKKPVASYYTSIGKGLRAYHGLEKLKMLGREGGVPIDDLVDYDIAGRCTVIVAALRSMSAKTGWCIHDIQSMNILVKNNPAPDESRITLIDFEFVFENYRAFDIGGHFMQKLFKWFDTESRIAHCRPYSEAEERHFCDVYAAQWNARTGEADSGAQVYREAQLGYMLATAFDIHNMLCWMEQEGDKDPLNLAGLNKLFAEFKGRYEKLGLDVA
;
A
#
# COMPACT_ATOMS: atom_id res chain seq x y z
N MET A 1 -25.70 9.07 2.61
CA MET A 1 -24.58 8.64 3.48
C MET A 1 -23.61 7.99 2.53
N GLU A 2 -22.74 8.83 1.96
CA GLU A 2 -21.99 8.56 0.74
C GLU A 2 -20.78 7.67 1.04
N MET A 3 -20.66 6.59 0.29
CA MET A 3 -19.67 5.51 0.46
C MET A 3 -18.83 5.51 -0.82
N HIS A 4 -17.49 5.57 -0.72
CA HIS A 4 -16.62 5.79 -1.87
C HIS A 4 -15.30 5.00 -1.76
N LEU A 5 -15.23 3.87 -2.44
CA LEU A 5 -14.06 3.07 -2.81
C LEU A 5 -13.63 3.45 -4.26
N ARG A 6 -13.35 4.72 -4.52
CA ARG A 6 -13.11 5.19 -5.89
C ARG A 6 -11.87 4.54 -6.48
N ILE A 7 -12.02 3.90 -7.64
CA ILE A 7 -10.92 3.74 -8.58
C ILE A 7 -10.56 5.14 -9.09
N HIS A 8 -9.57 5.77 -8.47
CA HIS A 8 -9.42 7.21 -8.47
C HIS A 8 -8.79 7.76 -9.77
N ARG A 9 -9.42 8.81 -10.31
CA ARG A 9 -8.80 9.83 -11.16
C ARG A 9 -8.22 10.91 -10.24
N THR A 10 -7.05 11.44 -10.55
CA THR A 10 -6.61 12.76 -10.05
C THR A 10 -7.61 13.84 -10.49
N ARG A 11 -8.46 14.32 -9.57
CA ARG A 11 -9.04 15.66 -9.65
C ARG A 11 -8.46 16.47 -8.49
N ARG A 12 -7.75 17.55 -8.82
CA ARG A 12 -7.08 18.47 -7.90
C ARG A 12 -8.05 19.33 -7.05
N ASP A 13 -9.36 19.25 -7.27
CA ASP A 13 -10.30 20.26 -6.75
C ASP A 13 -11.58 19.64 -6.16
N GLU A 14 -11.47 18.83 -5.10
CA GLU A 14 -12.63 18.58 -4.22
C GLU A 14 -12.56 19.50 -3.00
N LEU A 15 -13.55 20.41 -2.94
CA LEU A 15 -13.81 21.29 -1.81
C LEU A 15 -13.99 20.48 -0.51
N PRO A 16 -13.50 20.97 0.64
CA PRO A 16 -13.67 20.29 1.91
C PRO A 16 -15.14 19.90 2.15
N THR A 17 -15.40 18.63 2.44
CA THR A 17 -16.72 18.24 2.95
C THR A 17 -16.93 18.95 4.29
N GLY A 18 -18.14 19.41 4.60
CA GLY A 18 -18.42 20.31 5.72
C GLY A 18 -18.05 19.82 7.14
N ASN A 19 -17.48 18.62 7.28
CA ASN A 19 -16.97 18.06 8.52
C ASN A 19 -15.43 17.98 8.62
N ASP A 20 -14.69 18.17 7.52
CA ASP A 20 -13.23 18.18 7.55
C ASP A 20 -12.75 19.58 7.93
N LYS A 21 -12.60 19.84 9.24
CA LYS A 21 -12.03 21.11 9.71
C LYS A 21 -10.56 21.18 9.31
N VAL A 22 -10.25 22.03 8.34
CA VAL A 22 -8.87 22.41 8.01
C VAL A 22 -8.21 22.98 9.28
N PRO A 23 -7.10 22.40 9.77
CA PRO A 23 -6.42 22.92 10.95
C PRO A 23 -5.93 24.34 10.67
N THR A 24 -6.23 25.28 11.56
CA THR A 24 -5.62 26.61 11.50
C THR A 24 -4.12 26.51 11.79
N GLN A 25 -3.35 27.54 11.44
CA GLN A 25 -1.92 27.60 11.74
C GLN A 25 -1.67 27.45 13.26
N GLN A 26 -2.50 28.09 14.09
CA GLN A 26 -2.46 27.94 15.55
C GLN A 26 -2.70 26.50 16.01
N ILE A 27 -3.74 25.83 15.48
CA ILE A 27 -4.03 24.43 15.84
C ILE A 27 -2.88 23.50 15.43
N ALA A 28 -2.36 23.67 14.21
CA ALA A 28 -1.22 22.89 13.73
C ALA A 28 0.02 23.09 14.61
N LYS A 29 0.32 24.35 14.95
CA LYS A 29 1.41 24.70 15.87
C LYS A 29 1.24 24.04 17.23
N ASP A 30 0.07 24.13 17.84
CA ASP A 30 -0.19 23.59 19.19
C ASP A 30 -0.06 22.06 19.22
N ILE A 31 -0.55 21.38 18.19
CA ILE A 31 -0.38 19.93 18.00
C ILE A 31 1.12 19.59 17.94
N ILE A 32 1.89 20.29 17.11
CA ILE A 32 3.33 20.03 16.96
C ILE A 32 4.11 20.37 18.23
N ALA A 33 3.81 21.51 18.85
CA ALA A 33 4.45 22.03 20.06
C ALA A 33 4.30 21.10 21.27
N THR A 34 3.34 20.18 21.24
CA THR A 34 3.17 19.13 22.26
C THR A 34 4.31 18.10 22.23
N PHE A 35 4.90 17.85 21.05
CA PHE A 35 5.95 16.84 20.85
C PHE A 35 7.33 17.44 20.57
N LEU A 36 7.36 18.58 19.87
CA LEU A 36 8.57 19.34 19.56
C LEU A 36 8.54 20.64 20.34
N THR A 37 9.31 20.71 21.43
CA THR A 37 9.13 21.70 22.50
C THR A 37 10.18 22.82 22.50
N LYS A 38 11.20 22.75 21.64
CA LYS A 38 12.35 23.68 21.67
C LYS A 38 12.15 24.91 20.82
N GLU A 39 11.61 24.75 19.61
CA GLU A 39 11.56 25.79 18.58
C GLU A 39 10.12 26.05 18.12
N TRP A 40 9.30 25.01 17.97
CA TRP A 40 7.89 25.13 17.57
C TRP A 40 7.00 25.97 18.50
N PRO A 41 7.10 25.89 19.84
CA PRO A 41 6.27 26.71 20.74
C PRO A 41 6.54 28.23 20.60
N LYS A 42 7.75 28.60 20.16
CA LYS A 42 8.21 29.99 20.04
C LYS A 42 7.79 30.67 18.74
N GLN A 43 7.32 29.91 17.75
CA GLN A 43 6.94 30.46 16.45
C GLN A 43 5.70 31.33 16.56
N ASP A 44 5.62 32.40 15.77
CA ASP A 44 4.35 33.09 15.57
C ASP A 44 3.45 32.25 14.65
N SER A 45 2.19 32.07 15.01
CA SER A 45 1.26 31.23 14.24
C SER A 45 1.03 31.78 12.84
N ASP A 46 1.02 33.11 12.67
CA ASP A 46 0.83 33.75 11.36
C ASP A 46 2.02 33.51 10.41
N SER A 47 3.20 33.15 10.96
CA SER A 47 4.41 32.83 10.18
C SER A 47 4.48 31.38 9.70
N ILE A 48 3.60 30.51 10.21
CA ILE A 48 3.57 29.08 9.88
C ILE A 48 2.78 28.88 8.59
N THR A 49 3.30 28.10 7.66
CA THR A 49 2.55 27.68 6.47
C THR A 49 1.89 26.34 6.73
N VAL A 50 0.58 26.24 6.44
CA VAL A 50 -0.18 24.98 6.46
C VAL A 50 -0.72 24.71 5.06
N THR A 51 -0.20 23.68 4.40
CA THR A 51 -0.73 23.19 3.13
C THR A 51 -1.60 21.98 3.39
N TYR A 52 -2.91 22.19 3.40
CA TYR A 52 -3.88 21.13 3.64
C TYR A 52 -4.19 20.36 2.36
N SER A 53 -4.25 19.03 2.47
CA SER A 53 -4.69 18.13 1.42
C SER A 53 -5.90 17.35 1.92
N THR A 54 -7.01 17.48 1.20
CA THR A 54 -8.13 16.54 1.26
C THR A 54 -7.76 15.24 0.53
N SER A 55 -6.61 14.64 0.86
CA SER A 55 -6.28 13.30 0.38
C SER A 55 -7.39 12.34 0.82
N PHE A 56 -7.83 11.48 -0.10
CA PHE A 56 -9.13 10.80 -0.01
C PHE A 56 -9.26 9.76 1.11
N THR A 57 -8.16 9.09 1.51
CA THR A 57 -8.17 8.05 2.56
C THR A 57 -8.08 8.64 3.97
N ASN A 58 -7.26 9.65 4.16
CA ASN A 58 -7.15 10.41 5.41
C ASN A 58 -6.76 11.86 5.06
N PRO A 59 -7.42 12.87 5.64
CA PRO A 59 -7.00 14.24 5.46
C PRO A 59 -5.59 14.41 6.03
N SER A 60 -4.80 15.24 5.37
CA SER A 60 -3.42 15.50 5.80
C SER A 60 -3.05 16.96 5.62
N CYS A 61 -2.00 17.40 6.30
CA CYS A 61 -1.37 18.66 5.97
C CYS A 61 0.14 18.61 6.09
N VAL A 62 0.79 19.43 5.28
CA VAL A 62 2.19 19.76 5.43
C VAL A 62 2.27 21.07 6.21
N VAL A 63 3.03 21.07 7.30
CA VAL A 63 3.21 22.22 8.18
C VAL A 63 4.66 22.64 8.16
N GLU A 64 4.91 23.92 7.89
CA GLU A 64 6.26 24.47 7.71
C GLU A 64 6.41 25.76 8.51
N ARG A 65 7.50 25.89 9.25
CA ARG A 65 7.88 27.13 9.95
C ARG A 65 9.06 27.82 9.27
N PRO A 66 9.27 29.13 9.48
CA PRO A 66 10.41 29.84 8.92
C PRO A 66 11.75 29.25 9.37
N VAL A 67 12.76 29.41 8.52
CA VAL A 67 14.16 29.15 8.86
C VAL A 67 14.56 30.14 9.96
N PRO A 68 15.21 29.70 11.06
CA PRO A 68 15.74 30.62 12.08
C PRO A 68 16.68 31.67 11.46
N ASP A 69 16.63 32.90 11.97
CA ASP A 69 17.50 33.99 11.51
C ASP A 69 18.99 33.79 11.85
N ASP A 70 19.29 32.90 12.81
CA ASP A 70 20.67 32.55 13.17
C ASP A 70 21.22 31.51 12.18
N ASP A 71 22.47 31.69 11.70
CA ASP A 71 23.21 30.77 10.80
C ASP A 71 23.49 29.37 11.40
N GLY A 72 22.89 29.04 12.54
CA GLY A 72 23.04 27.75 13.21
C GLY A 72 22.10 26.67 12.66
N PRO A 73 22.47 25.39 12.77
CA PRO A 73 21.57 24.30 12.39
C PRO A 73 20.34 24.26 13.31
N SER A 74 19.17 24.11 12.70
CA SER A 74 17.89 23.98 13.41
C SER A 74 17.87 22.73 14.30
N ALA A 75 17.43 22.86 15.56
CA ALA A 75 17.36 21.73 16.49
C ALA A 75 16.11 20.85 16.27
N GLU A 76 15.06 21.40 15.67
CA GLU A 76 13.82 20.71 15.32
C GLU A 76 13.55 20.83 13.81
N PRO A 77 12.83 19.87 13.20
CA PRO A 77 12.51 19.95 11.78
C PRO A 77 11.72 21.23 11.45
N LEU A 78 12.03 21.81 10.29
CA LEU A 78 11.31 22.98 9.76
C LEU A 78 9.96 22.59 9.16
N LYS A 79 9.87 21.37 8.63
CA LYS A 79 8.72 20.87 7.88
C LYS A 79 8.28 19.51 8.41
N LEU A 80 6.97 19.34 8.57
CA LEU A 80 6.34 18.16 9.14
C LEU A 80 5.11 17.77 8.33
N PHE A 81 4.73 16.50 8.42
CA PHE A 81 3.51 15.97 7.84
C PHE A 81 2.56 15.55 8.95
N ILE A 82 1.30 15.98 8.89
CA ILE A 82 0.27 15.57 9.83
C ILE A 82 -0.77 14.74 9.06
N LYS A 83 -1.01 13.50 9.51
CA LYS A 83 -2.09 12.63 9.02
C LYS A 83 -3.21 12.61 10.07
N PHE A 84 -4.42 12.96 9.66
CA PHE A 84 -5.61 12.93 10.53
C PHE A 84 -6.36 11.61 10.34
N HIS A 85 -6.65 10.90 11.42
CA HIS A 85 -7.37 9.64 11.37
C HIS A 85 -8.87 9.90 11.33
N ARG A 86 -9.53 9.51 10.23
CA ARG A 86 -11.00 9.50 10.18
C ARG A 86 -11.57 8.39 11.06
N THR A 87 -12.70 8.68 11.70
CA THR A 87 -13.42 7.73 12.59
C THR A 87 -14.28 6.73 11.83
N THR A 88 -14.49 6.92 10.53
CA THR A 88 -15.21 5.95 9.68
C THR A 88 -14.30 4.75 9.41
N GLY A 89 -14.79 3.57 9.78
CA GLY A 89 -14.03 2.31 9.78
C GLY A 89 -13.56 1.89 8.39
N SER A 90 -12.59 0.97 8.37
CA SER A 90 -11.96 0.42 7.16
C SER A 90 -12.96 0.17 6.02
N ASP A 91 -12.66 0.70 4.83
CA ASP A 91 -13.56 0.74 3.67
C ASP A 91 -13.78 -0.62 2.99
N PHE A 92 -13.15 -1.70 3.45
CA PHE A 92 -13.40 -3.06 2.97
C PHE A 92 -14.18 -3.91 3.98
N GLU A 93 -15.48 -4.06 3.79
CA GLU A 93 -16.30 -4.94 4.65
C GLU A 93 -15.77 -6.38 4.68
N ALA A 94 -15.29 -6.88 3.54
CA ALA A 94 -14.78 -8.25 3.40
C ALA A 94 -13.60 -8.56 4.33
N PHE A 95 -12.69 -7.59 4.52
CA PHE A 95 -11.46 -7.77 5.29
C PHE A 95 -11.41 -6.94 6.57
N ARG A 96 -12.47 -6.20 6.91
CA ARG A 96 -12.57 -5.38 8.14
C ARG A 96 -12.21 -6.13 9.41
N HIS A 97 -12.56 -7.42 9.47
CA HIS A 97 -12.24 -8.27 10.60
C HIS A 97 -10.77 -8.73 10.64
N LEU A 98 -9.95 -8.43 9.62
CA LEU A 98 -8.53 -8.77 9.50
C LEU A 98 -7.62 -7.57 9.71
N VAL A 99 -7.96 -6.44 9.09
CA VAL A 99 -7.19 -5.19 9.12
C VAL A 99 -7.07 -4.59 10.54
N PRO A 100 -6.02 -3.79 10.80
CA PRO A 100 -5.82 -3.14 12.08
C PRO A 100 -6.83 -2.01 12.30
N THR A 101 -7.08 -1.66 13.55
CA THR A 101 -7.72 -0.36 13.85
C THR A 101 -6.76 0.78 13.48
N LYS A 102 -7.26 2.01 13.27
CA LYS A 102 -6.39 3.17 12.99
C LYS A 102 -5.34 3.40 14.09
N GLN A 103 -5.66 3.09 15.35
CA GLN A 103 -4.68 3.16 16.45
C GLN A 103 -3.59 2.09 16.32
N GLN A 104 -3.96 0.88 15.93
CA GLN A 104 -3.03 -0.23 15.68
C GLN A 104 -2.12 0.04 14.47
N GLU A 105 -2.67 0.58 13.38
CA GLU A 105 -1.91 1.01 12.19
C GLU A 105 -0.95 2.15 12.53
N ALA A 106 -1.38 3.13 13.33
CA ALA A 106 -0.52 4.23 13.75
C ALA A 106 0.65 3.74 14.63
N LEU A 107 0.40 2.79 15.54
CA LEU A 107 1.45 2.16 16.34
C LEU A 107 2.42 1.33 15.47
N LEU A 108 1.91 0.57 14.51
CA LEU A 108 2.74 -0.16 13.55
C LEU A 108 3.62 0.81 12.76
N THR A 109 3.05 1.93 12.28
CA THR A 109 3.80 2.96 11.54
C THR A 109 4.90 3.55 12.41
N TYR A 110 4.60 3.85 13.68
CA TYR A 110 5.60 4.32 14.65
C TYR A 110 6.76 3.31 14.81
N GLU A 111 6.45 2.02 15.00
CA GLU A 111 7.48 0.98 15.14
C GLU A 111 8.29 0.80 13.85
N TYR A 112 7.65 0.84 12.69
CA TYR A 112 8.33 0.71 11.40
C TYR A 112 9.21 1.92 11.10
N GLY A 113 8.79 3.13 11.45
CA GLY A 113 9.61 4.35 11.35
C GLY A 113 10.93 4.26 12.12
N ARG A 114 11.00 3.47 13.19
CA ARG A 114 12.24 3.22 13.95
C ARG A 114 13.24 2.32 13.24
N SER A 115 12.85 1.68 12.13
CA SER A 115 13.75 0.84 11.33
C SER A 115 14.66 1.62 10.38
N GLY A 116 14.41 2.92 10.19
CA GLY A 116 15.07 3.74 9.16
C GLY A 116 14.52 3.53 7.74
N LEU A 117 13.55 2.63 7.56
CA LEU A 117 12.89 2.33 6.28
C LEU A 117 11.45 2.87 6.18
N GLY A 118 11.01 3.59 7.23
CA GLY A 118 9.73 4.27 7.35
C GLY A 118 9.93 5.75 7.70
N ALA A 119 8.92 6.58 7.49
CA ALA A 119 8.92 7.95 8.00
C ALA A 119 9.03 7.93 9.53
N ARG A 120 9.86 8.80 10.10
CA ARG A 120 9.89 8.94 11.56
C ARG A 120 8.56 9.51 12.06
N VAL A 121 7.93 8.84 13.03
CA VAL A 121 6.73 9.35 13.71
C VAL A 121 7.13 10.10 14.97
N TYR A 122 6.77 11.38 15.06
CA TYR A 122 7.07 12.26 16.19
C TYR A 122 6.04 12.15 17.32
N GLY A 123 4.78 11.88 17.00
CA GLY A 123 3.72 11.83 17.99
C GLY A 123 2.39 11.32 17.46
N LEU A 124 1.62 10.69 18.34
CA LEU A 124 0.21 10.35 18.13
C LEU A 124 -0.63 11.27 19.02
N PHE A 125 -1.67 11.90 18.48
CA PHE A 125 -2.46 12.89 19.21
C PHE A 125 -3.96 12.62 19.14
N GLU A 126 -4.67 13.18 20.13
CA GLU A 126 -6.11 13.33 20.18
C GLU A 126 -6.41 14.75 20.66
N THR A 127 -7.15 15.52 19.87
CA THR A 127 -7.59 16.88 20.23
C THR A 127 -8.80 16.82 21.16
N GLN A 128 -9.14 17.94 21.80
CA GLN A 128 -10.32 18.02 22.68
C GLN A 128 -11.65 17.74 21.97
N ASP A 129 -11.74 17.99 20.66
CA ASP A 129 -12.91 17.67 19.85
C ASP A 129 -12.92 16.22 19.33
N GLY A 130 -11.99 15.39 19.79
CA GLY A 130 -11.90 13.97 19.46
C GLY A 130 -11.19 13.67 18.15
N THR A 131 -10.63 14.69 17.47
CA THR A 131 -9.83 14.48 16.26
C THR A 131 -8.54 13.76 16.61
N ARG A 132 -8.33 12.59 16.01
CA ARG A 132 -7.11 11.80 16.18
C ARG A 132 -6.18 11.97 15.00
N GLY A 133 -4.89 11.79 15.22
CA GLY A 133 -3.93 11.79 14.12
C GLY A 133 -2.52 11.45 14.58
N ARG A 134 -1.58 11.60 13.64
CA ARG A 134 -0.15 11.46 13.88
C ARG A 134 0.65 12.54 13.19
N ILE A 135 1.82 12.84 13.75
CA ILE A 135 2.82 13.74 13.21
C ILE A 135 3.98 12.88 12.70
N ASP A 136 4.19 12.92 11.40
CA ASP A 136 5.24 12.20 10.70
C ASP A 136 6.31 13.19 10.21
N GLU A 137 7.49 12.66 9.96
CA GLU A 137 8.52 13.31 9.17
C GLU A 137 7.99 13.70 7.80
N PHE A 138 8.28 14.94 7.40
CA PHE A 138 8.11 15.33 6.02
C PHE A 138 9.23 14.72 5.18
N LEU A 139 8.85 13.89 4.20
CA LEU A 139 9.79 13.26 3.29
C LEU A 139 9.90 14.09 2.00
N ASP A 140 11.10 14.57 1.69
CA ASP A 140 11.43 15.12 0.37
C ASP A 140 11.56 13.97 -0.64
N ALA A 141 10.42 13.55 -1.18
CA ALA A 141 10.29 12.37 -2.00
C ALA A 141 9.18 12.52 -3.04
N ARG A 142 9.28 11.72 -4.10
CA ARG A 142 8.19 11.48 -5.06
C ARG A 142 7.66 10.06 -4.92
N HIS A 143 6.48 9.78 -5.46
CA HIS A 143 6.03 8.40 -5.60
C HIS A 143 6.94 7.63 -6.56
N LEU A 144 7.02 6.33 -6.36
CA LEU A 144 7.68 5.40 -7.25
C LEU A 144 6.96 5.42 -8.61
N GLU A 145 7.73 5.52 -9.68
CA GLU A 145 7.26 5.21 -11.02
C GLU A 145 7.59 3.73 -11.33
N PRO A 146 6.73 3.00 -12.05
CA PRO A 146 6.98 1.60 -12.36
C PRO A 146 8.31 1.31 -13.05
N GLU A 147 8.84 2.24 -13.84
CA GLU A 147 10.13 2.09 -14.50
C GLU A 147 11.33 2.21 -13.54
N ASP A 148 11.16 2.82 -12.36
CA ASP A 148 12.26 3.06 -11.41
C ASP A 148 12.88 1.75 -10.89
N VAL A 149 12.08 0.68 -10.75
CA VAL A 149 12.56 -0.61 -10.21
C VAL A 149 13.42 -1.40 -11.20
N GLU A 150 13.64 -0.86 -12.40
CA GLU A 150 14.69 -1.34 -13.30
C GLU A 150 16.09 -0.95 -12.80
N ASP A 151 16.22 0.12 -12.00
CA ASP A 151 17.44 0.42 -11.26
C ASP A 151 17.69 -0.63 -10.18
N GLU A 152 18.84 -1.29 -10.27
CA GLU A 152 19.20 -2.39 -9.38
C GLU A 152 19.27 -1.96 -7.92
N THR A 153 19.77 -0.74 -7.65
CA THR A 153 19.95 -0.26 -6.28
C THR A 153 18.60 0.03 -5.64
N LEU A 154 17.70 0.73 -6.35
CA LEU A 154 16.36 1.02 -5.89
C LEU A 154 15.55 -0.29 -5.67
N ARG A 155 15.65 -1.23 -6.62
CA ARG A 155 15.03 -2.56 -6.49
C ARG A 155 15.53 -3.30 -5.25
N ALA A 156 16.82 -3.22 -4.95
CA ALA A 156 17.41 -3.81 -3.76
C ALA A 156 16.89 -3.15 -2.46
N ASP A 157 16.68 -1.83 -2.47
CA ASP A 157 16.09 -1.11 -1.32
C ASP A 157 14.63 -1.52 -1.07
N VAL A 158 13.83 -1.69 -2.12
CA VAL A 158 12.45 -2.21 -1.96
C VAL A 158 12.47 -3.63 -1.38
N ALA A 159 13.35 -4.51 -1.87
CA ALA A 159 13.51 -5.87 -1.34
C ALA A 159 13.89 -5.87 0.16
N ARG A 160 14.82 -5.01 0.57
CA ARG A 160 15.19 -4.83 1.98
C ARG A 160 14.06 -4.24 2.81
N GLY A 161 13.30 -3.29 2.24
CA GLY A 161 12.11 -2.70 2.82
C GLY A 161 11.07 -3.75 3.17
N LEU A 162 10.65 -4.55 2.19
CA LEU A 162 9.66 -5.63 2.39
C LEU A 162 10.16 -6.68 3.38
N ALA A 163 11.41 -7.14 3.27
CA ALA A 163 11.96 -8.13 4.21
C ALA A 163 11.98 -7.60 5.66
N THR A 164 12.28 -6.32 5.83
CA THR A 164 12.26 -5.66 7.14
C THR A 164 10.83 -5.54 7.66
N PHE A 165 9.90 -5.11 6.81
CA PHE A 165 8.49 -4.98 7.16
C PHE A 165 7.88 -6.34 7.56
N HIS A 166 8.07 -7.38 6.75
CA HIS A 166 7.51 -8.70 6.98
C HIS A 166 7.99 -9.35 8.29
N THR A 167 9.13 -8.92 8.82
CA THR A 167 9.76 -9.44 10.04
C THR A 167 9.62 -8.51 11.24
N ILE A 168 8.89 -7.39 11.12
CA ILE A 168 8.71 -6.46 12.23
C ILE A 168 7.95 -7.12 13.38
N ARG A 169 8.38 -6.86 14.61
CA ARG A 169 7.67 -7.28 15.82
C ARG A 169 6.55 -6.29 16.11
N ALA A 170 5.44 -6.40 15.38
CA ALA A 170 4.27 -5.57 15.60
C ALA A 170 3.39 -6.10 16.74
N ALA A 171 2.85 -5.20 17.56
CA ALA A 171 1.82 -5.49 18.56
C ALA A 171 0.42 -5.58 17.92
N LEU A 172 0.30 -6.34 16.83
CA LEU A 172 -0.95 -6.54 16.10
C LEU A 172 -1.57 -7.91 16.45
N PRO A 173 -2.90 -8.02 16.52
CA PRO A 173 -3.56 -9.31 16.72
C PRO A 173 -3.25 -10.25 15.56
N LYS A 174 -2.60 -11.37 15.85
CA LYS A 174 -2.38 -12.42 14.85
C LYS A 174 -3.69 -13.12 14.53
N LYS A 175 -3.97 -13.28 13.24
CA LYS A 175 -5.14 -13.98 12.73
C LYS A 175 -4.66 -15.07 11.78
N PRO A 176 -5.31 -16.25 11.75
CA PRO A 176 -4.88 -17.31 10.86
C PRO A 176 -4.91 -16.85 9.40
N VAL A 177 -3.83 -17.10 8.67
CA VAL A 177 -3.73 -16.82 7.23
C VAL A 177 -4.91 -17.42 6.44
N ALA A 178 -5.44 -18.57 6.89
CA ALA A 178 -6.61 -19.22 6.29
C ALA A 178 -7.90 -18.37 6.34
N SER A 179 -8.05 -17.47 7.31
CA SER A 179 -9.22 -16.59 7.43
C SER A 179 -9.29 -15.60 6.26
N TYR A 180 -8.14 -15.08 5.81
CA TYR A 180 -8.06 -14.27 4.60
C TYR A 180 -8.52 -15.04 3.36
N TYR A 181 -7.95 -16.22 3.11
CA TYR A 181 -8.28 -17.03 1.94
C TYR A 181 -9.74 -17.51 1.92
N THR A 182 -10.34 -17.72 3.09
CA THR A 182 -11.79 -17.98 3.22
C THR A 182 -12.61 -16.77 2.76
N SER A 183 -12.19 -15.57 3.16
CA SER A 183 -12.92 -14.32 2.90
C SER A 183 -12.82 -13.89 1.44
N ILE A 184 -11.60 -13.84 0.88
CA ILE A 184 -11.40 -13.51 -0.53
C ILE A 184 -12.04 -14.57 -1.44
N GLY A 185 -11.94 -15.85 -1.09
CA GLY A 185 -12.59 -16.93 -1.84
C GLY A 185 -14.11 -16.82 -1.85
N LYS A 186 -14.73 -16.37 -0.74
CA LYS A 186 -16.18 -16.09 -0.69
C LYS A 186 -16.54 -14.95 -1.65
N GLY A 187 -15.78 -13.86 -1.63
CA GLY A 187 -15.99 -12.71 -2.53
C GLY A 187 -15.88 -13.10 -4.00
N LEU A 188 -14.76 -13.73 -4.38
CA LEU A 188 -14.52 -14.18 -5.75
C LEU A 188 -15.59 -15.15 -6.27
N ARG A 189 -16.07 -16.09 -5.43
CA ARG A 189 -17.19 -16.98 -5.79
C ARG A 189 -18.52 -16.25 -5.97
N ALA A 190 -18.74 -15.14 -5.25
CA ALA A 190 -19.95 -14.34 -5.41
C ALA A 190 -19.99 -13.60 -6.75
N TYR A 191 -18.82 -13.30 -7.32
CA TYR A 191 -18.69 -12.64 -8.62
C TYR A 191 -18.71 -13.62 -9.79
N HIS A 192 -18.36 -14.89 -9.56
CA HIS A 192 -18.28 -15.91 -10.60
C HIS A 192 -19.63 -16.10 -11.30
N GLY A 193 -19.66 -15.88 -12.63
CA GLY A 193 -20.87 -15.95 -13.44
C GLY A 193 -21.90 -14.83 -13.20
N LEU A 194 -21.54 -13.76 -12.48
CA LEU A 194 -22.48 -12.69 -12.13
C LEU A 194 -22.80 -11.78 -13.33
N GLU A 195 -24.01 -11.94 -13.90
CA GLU A 195 -24.46 -11.19 -15.09
C GLU A 195 -24.41 -9.67 -14.93
N LYS A 196 -24.63 -9.14 -13.72
CA LYS A 196 -24.51 -7.70 -13.43
C LYS A 196 -23.13 -7.14 -13.83
N LEU A 197 -22.05 -7.84 -13.48
CA LEU A 197 -20.68 -7.42 -13.80
C LEU A 197 -20.42 -7.47 -15.31
N LYS A 198 -20.89 -8.53 -15.99
CA LYS A 198 -20.77 -8.65 -17.45
C LYS A 198 -21.50 -7.52 -18.18
N MET A 199 -22.72 -7.18 -17.73
CA MET A 199 -23.48 -6.05 -18.28
C MET A 199 -22.74 -4.73 -18.11
N LEU A 200 -22.22 -4.44 -16.92
CA LEU A 200 -21.44 -3.22 -16.67
C LEU A 200 -20.19 -3.12 -17.58
N GLY A 201 -19.48 -4.24 -17.77
CA GLY A 201 -18.34 -4.29 -18.70
C GLY A 201 -18.75 -3.96 -20.14
N ARG A 202 -19.85 -4.55 -20.62
CA ARG A 202 -20.41 -4.25 -21.96
C ARG A 202 -20.88 -2.80 -22.08
N GLU A 203 -21.54 -2.25 -21.06
CA GLU A 203 -21.96 -0.84 -21.02
C GLU A 203 -20.78 0.13 -21.03
N GLY A 204 -19.68 -0.23 -20.37
CA GLY A 204 -18.41 0.51 -20.40
C GLY A 204 -17.60 0.31 -21.69
N GLY A 205 -18.07 -0.53 -22.62
CA GLY A 205 -17.42 -0.80 -23.90
C GLY A 205 -16.22 -1.74 -23.84
N VAL A 206 -15.96 -2.37 -22.69
CA VAL A 206 -14.85 -3.31 -22.47
C VAL A 206 -15.40 -4.57 -21.79
N PRO A 207 -15.74 -5.63 -22.57
CA PRO A 207 -16.27 -6.87 -22.01
C PRO A 207 -15.28 -7.52 -21.03
N ILE A 208 -15.82 -8.09 -19.95
CA ILE A 208 -15.06 -8.81 -18.91
C ILE A 208 -15.62 -10.23 -18.67
N ASP A 209 -16.44 -10.73 -19.60
CA ASP A 209 -17.16 -12.01 -19.48
C ASP A 209 -16.22 -13.17 -19.17
N ASP A 210 -15.09 -13.28 -19.89
CA ASP A 210 -14.10 -14.34 -19.67
C ASP A 210 -13.52 -14.32 -18.25
N LEU A 211 -13.27 -13.13 -17.68
CA LEU A 211 -12.83 -12.97 -16.30
C LEU A 211 -13.92 -13.44 -15.34
N VAL A 212 -15.16 -12.97 -15.55
CA VAL A 212 -16.29 -13.26 -14.67
C VAL A 212 -16.64 -14.76 -14.69
N ASP A 213 -16.45 -15.45 -15.81
CA ASP A 213 -16.73 -16.88 -15.95
C ASP A 213 -15.56 -17.78 -15.53
N TYR A 214 -14.39 -17.20 -15.23
CA TYR A 214 -13.21 -17.95 -14.79
C TYR A 214 -13.23 -18.18 -13.28
N ASP A 215 -13.12 -19.44 -12.86
CA ASP A 215 -13.03 -19.81 -11.44
C ASP A 215 -11.67 -19.41 -10.79
N ILE A 216 -11.52 -18.12 -10.47
CA ILE A 216 -10.34 -17.60 -9.76
C ILE A 216 -10.26 -18.18 -8.34
N ALA A 217 -11.40 -18.37 -7.68
CA ALA A 217 -11.43 -18.84 -6.29
C ALA A 217 -10.89 -20.27 -6.15
N GLY A 218 -11.25 -21.18 -7.05
CA GLY A 218 -10.70 -22.54 -7.12
C GLY A 218 -9.20 -22.53 -7.38
N ARG A 219 -8.73 -21.67 -8.29
CA ARG A 219 -7.30 -21.54 -8.61
C ARG A 219 -6.48 -20.97 -7.46
N CYS A 220 -7.01 -19.97 -6.74
CA CYS A 220 -6.42 -19.50 -5.48
C CYS A 220 -6.29 -20.64 -4.45
N THR A 221 -7.25 -21.58 -4.41
CA THR A 221 -7.18 -22.74 -3.51
C THR A 221 -6.00 -23.64 -3.85
N VAL A 222 -5.77 -23.92 -5.14
CA VAL A 222 -4.60 -24.69 -5.63
C VAL A 222 -3.29 -23.97 -5.28
N ILE A 223 -3.22 -22.66 -5.55
CA ILE A 223 -2.03 -21.84 -5.26
C ILE A 223 -1.69 -21.85 -3.76
N VAL A 224 -2.69 -21.70 -2.90
CA VAL A 224 -2.50 -21.75 -1.44
C VAL A 224 -2.06 -23.14 -0.97
N ALA A 225 -2.59 -24.21 -1.57
CA ALA A 225 -2.14 -25.57 -1.28
C ALA A 225 -0.66 -25.78 -1.67
N ALA A 226 -0.23 -25.24 -2.81
CA ALA A 226 1.17 -25.27 -3.24
C ALA A 226 2.09 -24.47 -2.30
N LEU A 227 1.70 -23.26 -1.86
CA LEU A 227 2.47 -22.51 -0.87
C LEU A 227 2.61 -23.29 0.46
N ARG A 228 1.54 -23.96 0.89
CA ARG A 228 1.58 -24.82 2.08
C ARG A 228 2.53 -26.01 1.93
N SER A 229 2.49 -26.71 0.79
CA SER A 229 3.38 -27.86 0.56
C SER A 229 4.85 -27.45 0.49
N MET A 230 5.12 -26.21 0.06
CA MET A 230 6.45 -25.60 0.07
C MET A 230 6.91 -25.09 1.44
N SER A 231 6.06 -25.18 2.48
CA SER A 231 6.30 -24.55 3.79
C SER A 231 6.60 -23.05 3.65
N ALA A 232 5.87 -22.37 2.76
CA ALA A 232 6.08 -20.96 2.48
C ALA A 232 5.94 -20.10 3.73
N LYS A 233 6.84 -19.13 3.90
CA LYS A 233 6.90 -18.32 5.11
C LYS A 233 5.79 -17.27 5.16
N THR A 234 5.32 -17.01 6.37
CA THR A 234 4.34 -15.97 6.66
C THR A 234 4.98 -14.79 7.40
N GLY A 235 4.37 -13.62 7.29
CA GLY A 235 4.80 -12.40 7.95
C GLY A 235 3.70 -11.34 7.85
N TRP A 236 3.97 -10.16 8.41
CA TRP A 236 3.11 -9.00 8.19
C TRP A 236 3.22 -8.58 6.73
N CYS A 237 2.12 -8.65 5.98
CA CYS A 237 2.06 -8.16 4.61
C CYS A 237 1.30 -6.83 4.60
N ILE A 238 1.66 -5.93 3.70
CA ILE A 238 1.02 -4.64 3.43
C ILE A 238 -0.18 -4.82 2.50
N HIS A 239 -0.10 -5.81 1.60
CA HIS A 239 -1.07 -6.16 0.55
C HIS A 239 -1.21 -5.11 -0.56
N ASP A 240 -1.29 -3.83 -0.22
CA ASP A 240 -1.37 -2.71 -1.18
C ASP A 240 0.02 -2.17 -1.56
N ILE A 241 0.87 -3.04 -2.16
CA ILE A 241 2.25 -2.75 -2.60
C ILE A 241 2.29 -1.98 -3.94
N GLN A 242 1.33 -1.11 -4.19
CA GLN A 242 1.30 -0.28 -5.39
C GLN A 242 2.36 0.83 -5.35
N SER A 243 2.71 1.37 -6.53
CA SER A 243 3.78 2.38 -6.66
C SER A 243 3.49 3.67 -5.89
N MET A 244 2.23 4.05 -5.67
CA MET A 244 1.88 5.22 -4.85
C MET A 244 2.22 5.04 -3.36
N ASN A 245 2.32 3.80 -2.88
CA ASN A 245 2.64 3.50 -1.48
C ASN A 245 4.15 3.28 -1.25
N ILE A 246 4.96 3.58 -2.26
CA ILE A 246 6.43 3.55 -2.18
C ILE A 246 6.93 4.94 -2.57
N LEU A 247 7.60 5.62 -1.65
CA LEU A 247 8.23 6.91 -1.91
C LEU A 247 9.71 6.73 -2.26
N VAL A 248 10.19 7.44 -3.27
CA VAL A 248 11.59 7.55 -3.66
C VAL A 248 12.12 8.90 -3.22
N LYS A 249 13.12 8.89 -2.33
CA LYS A 249 13.74 10.10 -1.77
C LYS A 249 14.51 10.83 -2.86
N ASN A 250 14.35 12.15 -2.92
CA ASN A 250 15.05 12.98 -3.90
C ASN A 250 16.54 13.10 -3.59
N ASN A 251 16.88 13.20 -2.29
CA ASN A 251 18.24 13.43 -1.81
C ASN A 251 18.56 12.54 -0.59
N PRO A 252 18.59 11.20 -0.75
CA PRO A 252 18.92 10.29 0.36
C PRO A 252 20.39 10.46 0.79
N ALA A 253 20.66 10.29 2.09
CA ALA A 253 22.03 10.22 2.57
C ALA A 253 22.75 8.95 2.03
N PRO A 254 24.10 8.94 1.93
CA PRO A 254 24.84 7.84 1.27
C PRO A 254 24.58 6.43 1.82
N ASP A 255 24.25 6.31 3.11
CA ASP A 255 23.98 5.08 3.84
C ASP A 255 22.48 4.85 4.12
N GLU A 256 21.62 5.75 3.64
CA GLU A 256 20.18 5.68 3.81
C GLU A 256 19.51 4.89 2.69
N SER A 257 18.43 4.18 3.02
CA SER A 257 17.54 3.60 2.00
C SER A 257 16.95 4.71 1.13
N ARG A 258 17.00 4.51 -0.19
CA ARG A 258 16.43 5.44 -1.17
C ARG A 258 14.91 5.45 -1.18
N ILE A 259 14.29 4.43 -0.59
CA ILE A 259 12.84 4.30 -0.53
C ILE A 259 12.29 4.40 0.88
N THR A 260 11.03 4.79 0.97
CA THR A 260 10.20 4.68 2.17
C THR A 260 8.88 3.99 1.81
N LEU A 261 8.52 2.93 2.53
CA LEU A 261 7.20 2.30 2.43
C LEU A 261 6.20 3.10 3.28
N ILE A 262 5.01 3.34 2.75
CA ILE A 262 3.95 4.08 3.42
C ILE A 262 2.60 3.35 3.29
N ASP A 263 1.60 3.87 4.00
CA ASP A 263 0.20 3.47 3.98
C ASP A 263 -0.08 2.00 4.34
N PHE A 264 -0.21 1.75 5.65
CA PHE A 264 -0.26 0.41 6.24
C PHE A 264 -1.69 -0.03 6.62
N GLU A 265 -2.69 0.44 5.87
CA GLU A 265 -4.10 0.27 6.22
C GLU A 265 -4.61 -1.16 6.07
N PHE A 266 -3.99 -1.94 5.18
CA PHE A 266 -4.36 -3.33 4.91
C PHE A 266 -3.43 -4.35 5.56
N VAL A 267 -2.66 -3.95 6.59
CA VAL A 267 -1.64 -4.85 7.14
C VAL A 267 -2.21 -5.98 7.97
N PHE A 268 -1.98 -7.21 7.56
CA PHE A 268 -2.23 -8.40 8.39
C PHE A 268 -1.31 -9.56 8.00
N GLU A 269 -1.32 -10.62 8.81
CA GLU A 269 -0.47 -11.78 8.56
C GLU A 269 -0.91 -12.54 7.31
N ASN A 270 0.02 -12.77 6.38
CA ASN A 270 -0.19 -13.54 5.16
C ASN A 270 1.14 -14.21 4.73
N TYR A 271 1.12 -14.99 3.64
CA TYR A 271 2.36 -15.43 3.00
C TYR A 271 3.12 -14.22 2.46
N ARG A 272 4.40 -14.08 2.81
CA ARG A 272 5.27 -12.99 2.30
C ARG A 272 5.33 -12.93 0.76
N ALA A 273 5.07 -14.07 0.14
CA ALA A 273 4.98 -14.24 -1.30
C ALA A 273 3.98 -13.26 -1.92
N PHE A 274 2.90 -12.97 -1.21
CA PHE A 274 1.84 -12.07 -1.66
C PHE A 274 2.40 -10.68 -2.00
N ASP A 275 3.11 -10.05 -1.06
CA ASP A 275 3.68 -8.72 -1.28
C ASP A 275 4.82 -8.74 -2.30
N ILE A 276 5.67 -9.76 -2.28
CA ILE A 276 6.81 -9.86 -3.21
C ILE A 276 6.31 -10.04 -4.65
N GLY A 277 5.39 -10.99 -4.88
CA GLY A 277 4.79 -11.21 -6.19
C GLY A 277 3.89 -10.05 -6.60
N GLY A 278 3.16 -9.46 -5.66
CA GLY A 278 2.38 -8.24 -5.85
C GLY A 278 3.24 -7.08 -6.33
N HIS A 279 4.42 -6.88 -5.74
CA HIS A 279 5.36 -5.86 -6.20
C HIS A 279 5.78 -6.04 -7.66
N PHE A 280 6.07 -7.28 -8.08
CA PHE A 280 6.40 -7.56 -9.48
C PHE A 280 5.23 -7.29 -10.42
N MET A 281 4.01 -7.61 -9.99
CA MET A 281 2.77 -7.38 -10.73
C MET A 281 2.46 -5.88 -10.87
N GLN A 282 2.57 -5.12 -9.78
CA GLN A 282 2.24 -3.69 -9.74
C GLN A 282 3.09 -2.84 -10.68
N LYS A 283 4.26 -3.33 -11.10
CA LYS A 283 5.05 -2.68 -12.17
C LYS A 283 4.23 -2.48 -13.46
N LEU A 284 3.22 -3.30 -13.72
CA LEU A 284 2.40 -3.21 -14.92
C LEU A 284 1.28 -2.17 -14.84
N PHE A 285 1.14 -1.44 -13.71
CA PHE A 285 -0.03 -0.61 -13.45
C PHE A 285 0.32 0.81 -12.96
N LYS A 286 -0.56 1.75 -13.30
CA LYS A 286 -0.61 3.14 -12.81
C LYS A 286 -2.06 3.49 -12.49
N TRP A 287 -2.59 2.96 -11.39
CA TRP A 287 -4.03 3.00 -11.08
C TRP A 287 -4.65 4.40 -10.96
N PHE A 288 -3.85 5.44 -10.81
CA PHE A 288 -4.30 6.82 -10.61
C PHE A 288 -4.09 7.72 -11.84
N ASP A 289 -3.45 7.20 -12.88
CA ASP A 289 -3.16 7.93 -14.11
C ASP A 289 -4.45 8.18 -14.92
N THR A 290 -4.60 9.40 -15.44
CA THR A 290 -5.84 9.85 -16.10
C THR A 290 -6.04 9.28 -17.50
N GLU A 291 -5.00 8.72 -18.10
CA GLU A 291 -5.00 8.23 -19.49
C GLU A 291 -5.04 6.70 -19.55
N SER A 292 -4.34 6.01 -18.66
CA SER A 292 -4.26 4.55 -18.66
C SER A 292 -4.04 3.98 -17.26
N ARG A 293 -4.72 2.87 -16.92
CA ARG A 293 -4.39 2.09 -15.71
C ARG A 293 -3.20 1.16 -15.91
N ILE A 294 -2.77 0.95 -17.14
CA ILE A 294 -1.67 0.06 -17.52
C ILE A 294 -0.43 0.91 -17.73
N ALA A 295 0.66 0.56 -17.05
CA ALA A 295 1.94 1.24 -17.18
C ALA A 295 2.55 0.98 -18.57
N HIS A 296 3.20 2.00 -19.13
CA HIS A 296 3.93 1.89 -20.40
C HIS A 296 5.36 1.37 -20.20
N CYS A 297 5.50 0.23 -19.49
CA CYS A 297 6.79 -0.40 -19.25
C CYS A 297 6.75 -1.91 -19.50
N ARG A 298 7.94 -2.52 -19.57
CA ARG A 298 8.08 -3.98 -19.65
C ARG A 298 7.85 -4.61 -18.26
N PRO A 299 7.38 -5.86 -18.20
CA PRO A 299 7.38 -6.61 -16.95
C PRO A 299 8.80 -6.75 -16.40
N TYR A 300 8.88 -7.13 -15.13
CA TYR A 300 10.11 -7.66 -14.56
C TYR A 300 10.65 -8.80 -15.43
N SER A 301 11.95 -8.77 -15.69
CA SER A 301 12.66 -9.92 -16.25
C SER A 301 12.97 -10.92 -15.14
N GLU A 302 13.19 -12.18 -15.52
CA GLU A 302 13.53 -13.23 -14.55
C GLU A 302 14.80 -12.90 -13.75
N ALA A 303 15.80 -12.27 -14.38
CA ALA A 303 17.03 -11.86 -13.70
C ALA A 303 16.75 -10.81 -12.60
N GLU A 304 15.84 -9.87 -12.85
CA GLU A 304 15.47 -8.84 -11.88
C GLU A 304 14.63 -9.40 -10.73
N GLU A 305 13.67 -10.30 -11.02
CA GLU A 305 12.90 -11.00 -10.00
C GLU A 305 13.84 -11.85 -9.11
N ARG A 306 14.81 -12.56 -9.70
CA ARG A 306 15.81 -13.34 -8.95
C ARG A 306 16.70 -12.48 -8.08
N HIS A 307 17.24 -11.39 -8.63
CA HIS A 307 18.02 -10.41 -7.87
C HIS A 307 17.21 -9.89 -6.67
N PHE A 308 15.95 -9.49 -6.86
CA PHE A 308 15.09 -9.04 -5.77
C PHE A 308 14.96 -10.11 -4.69
N CYS A 309 14.71 -11.36 -5.09
CA CYS A 309 14.54 -12.49 -4.17
C CYS A 309 15.81 -12.82 -3.40
N ASP A 310 17.00 -12.71 -4.01
CA ASP A 310 18.28 -12.91 -3.35
C ASP A 310 18.54 -11.84 -2.27
N VAL A 311 18.31 -10.56 -2.62
CA VAL A 311 18.43 -9.44 -1.66
C VAL A 311 17.43 -9.59 -0.51
N TYR A 312 16.18 -9.92 -0.83
CA TYR A 312 15.12 -10.15 0.15
C TYR A 312 15.51 -11.28 1.11
N ALA A 313 15.98 -12.43 0.59
CA ALA A 313 16.36 -13.58 1.40
C ALA A 313 17.54 -13.24 2.33
N ALA A 314 18.54 -12.52 1.83
CA ALA A 314 19.68 -12.07 2.64
C ALA A 314 19.23 -11.18 3.81
N GLN A 315 18.36 -10.20 3.56
CA GLN A 315 17.81 -9.34 4.61
C GLN A 315 16.92 -10.12 5.60
N TRP A 316 16.09 -11.03 5.11
CA TRP A 316 15.27 -11.91 5.94
C TRP A 316 16.14 -12.72 6.92
N ASN A 317 17.17 -13.38 6.40
CA ASN A 317 18.09 -14.21 7.18
C ASN A 317 18.84 -13.39 8.22
N ALA A 318 19.35 -12.20 7.84
CA ALA A 318 20.04 -11.31 8.76
C ALA A 318 19.15 -10.89 9.96
N ARG A 319 17.83 -10.77 9.75
CA ARG A 319 16.88 -10.32 10.78
C ARG A 319 16.31 -11.46 11.62
N THR A 320 16.17 -12.64 11.05
CA THR A 320 15.49 -13.78 11.70
C THR A 320 16.45 -14.83 12.24
N GLY A 321 17.69 -14.86 11.73
CA GLY A 321 18.64 -15.96 11.97
C GLY A 321 18.29 -17.26 11.22
N GLU A 322 17.31 -17.20 10.31
CA GLU A 322 16.93 -18.34 9.47
C GLU A 322 17.87 -18.51 8.27
N ALA A 323 17.73 -19.64 7.55
CA ALA A 323 18.47 -19.97 6.35
C ALA A 323 17.53 -20.11 5.14
N ASP A 324 17.10 -18.98 4.60
CA ASP A 324 16.35 -18.89 3.35
C ASP A 324 17.24 -18.75 2.12
N SER A 325 16.70 -19.04 0.94
CA SER A 325 17.39 -18.84 -0.34
C SER A 325 16.55 -17.99 -1.28
N GLY A 326 17.19 -17.16 -2.11
CA GLY A 326 16.46 -16.41 -3.13
C GLY A 326 15.73 -17.32 -4.12
N ALA A 327 16.22 -18.54 -4.38
CA ALA A 327 15.51 -19.54 -5.18
C ALA A 327 14.17 -19.97 -4.55
N GLN A 328 14.12 -20.16 -3.23
CA GLN A 328 12.88 -20.46 -2.51
C GLN A 328 11.92 -19.27 -2.56
N VAL A 329 12.41 -18.07 -2.22
CA VAL A 329 11.64 -16.82 -2.28
C VAL A 329 11.06 -16.59 -3.67
N TYR A 330 11.86 -16.83 -4.72
CA TYR A 330 11.44 -16.70 -6.12
C TYR A 330 10.28 -17.62 -6.46
N ARG A 331 10.37 -18.91 -6.12
CA ARG A 331 9.26 -19.87 -6.38
C ARG A 331 7.99 -19.49 -5.63
N GLU A 332 8.12 -19.07 -4.37
CA GLU A 332 7.00 -18.56 -3.58
C GLU A 332 6.38 -17.32 -4.23
N ALA A 333 7.20 -16.35 -4.65
CA ALA A 333 6.75 -15.11 -5.27
C ALA A 333 5.98 -15.32 -6.57
N GLN A 334 6.29 -16.36 -7.37
CA GLN A 334 5.50 -16.69 -8.56
C GLN A 334 4.05 -17.05 -8.22
N LEU A 335 3.85 -17.77 -7.11
CA LEU A 335 2.53 -18.11 -6.58
C LEU A 335 1.86 -16.89 -5.94
N GLY A 336 2.62 -16.12 -5.17
CA GLY A 336 2.15 -14.90 -4.53
C GLY A 336 1.72 -13.80 -5.51
N TYR A 337 2.35 -13.73 -6.69
CA TYR A 337 1.96 -12.84 -7.78
C TYR A 337 0.48 -13.04 -8.12
N MET A 338 0.07 -14.29 -8.36
CA MET A 338 -1.32 -14.61 -8.69
C MET A 338 -2.28 -14.32 -7.52
N LEU A 339 -1.85 -14.52 -6.28
CA LEU A 339 -2.68 -14.19 -5.11
C LEU A 339 -2.89 -12.67 -4.97
N ALA A 340 -1.85 -11.87 -5.22
CA ALA A 340 -1.96 -10.41 -5.26
C ALA A 340 -2.83 -9.94 -6.42
N THR A 341 -2.69 -10.55 -7.60
CA THR A 341 -3.58 -10.26 -8.75
C THR A 341 -5.04 -10.59 -8.42
N ALA A 342 -5.32 -11.70 -7.74
CA ALA A 342 -6.68 -12.07 -7.34
C ALA A 342 -7.27 -11.10 -6.30
N PHE A 343 -6.44 -10.50 -5.45
CA PHE A 343 -6.86 -9.46 -4.52
C PHE A 343 -7.26 -8.18 -5.23
N ASP A 344 -6.48 -7.70 -6.19
CA ASP A 344 -6.84 -6.52 -6.98
C ASP A 344 -8.09 -6.76 -7.81
N ILE A 345 -8.22 -7.93 -8.44
CA ILE A 345 -9.44 -8.34 -9.13
C ILE A 345 -10.65 -8.33 -8.17
N HIS A 346 -10.51 -8.92 -6.98
CA HIS A 346 -11.57 -8.91 -5.98
C HIS A 346 -11.99 -7.48 -5.62
N ASN A 347 -11.02 -6.60 -5.36
CA ASN A 347 -11.27 -5.23 -4.95
C ASN A 347 -11.98 -4.43 -6.05
N MET A 348 -11.50 -4.55 -7.29
CA MET A 348 -12.09 -3.86 -8.43
C MET A 348 -13.50 -4.39 -8.76
N LEU A 349 -13.72 -5.72 -8.72
CA LEU A 349 -15.04 -6.31 -8.93
C LEU A 349 -16.02 -5.94 -7.82
N CYS A 350 -15.55 -5.90 -6.56
CA CYS A 350 -16.35 -5.46 -5.42
C CYS A 350 -16.86 -4.03 -5.63
N TRP A 351 -15.97 -3.11 -5.98
CA TRP A 351 -16.32 -1.72 -6.27
C TRP A 351 -17.26 -1.60 -7.47
N MET A 352 -16.91 -2.28 -8.56
CA MET A 352 -17.70 -2.29 -9.79
C MET A 352 -19.14 -2.76 -9.53
N GLU A 353 -19.31 -3.80 -8.73
CA GLU A 353 -20.62 -4.33 -8.35
C GLU A 353 -21.39 -3.33 -7.47
N GLN A 354 -20.74 -2.73 -6.46
CA GLN A 354 -21.40 -1.84 -5.51
C GLN A 354 -21.83 -0.51 -6.13
N GLU A 355 -20.99 0.09 -6.96
CA GLU A 355 -21.23 1.43 -7.49
C GLU A 355 -21.68 1.47 -8.95
N GLY A 356 -21.70 0.31 -9.61
CA GLY A 356 -21.93 0.27 -11.05
C GLY A 356 -20.82 0.98 -11.83
N ASP A 357 -19.57 0.86 -11.37
CA ASP A 357 -18.44 1.39 -12.12
C ASP A 357 -18.37 0.76 -13.51
N LYS A 358 -18.15 1.63 -14.50
CA LYS A 358 -18.03 1.25 -15.91
C LYS A 358 -17.01 2.11 -16.64
N ASP A 359 -16.07 2.70 -15.89
CA ASP A 359 -14.96 3.44 -16.51
C ASP A 359 -14.15 2.46 -17.39
N PRO A 360 -14.04 2.72 -18.70
CA PRO A 360 -13.31 1.85 -19.62
C PRO A 360 -11.84 1.66 -19.24
N LEU A 361 -11.20 2.63 -18.58
CA LEU A 361 -9.81 2.50 -18.12
C LEU A 361 -9.69 1.44 -17.03
N ASN A 362 -10.65 1.42 -16.10
CA ASN A 362 -10.68 0.45 -15.01
C ASN A 362 -10.97 -0.95 -15.55
N LEU A 363 -11.91 -1.07 -16.49
CA LEU A 363 -12.22 -2.34 -17.16
C LEU A 363 -11.02 -2.88 -17.96
N ALA A 364 -10.27 -2.01 -18.64
CA ALA A 364 -9.04 -2.41 -19.33
C ALA A 364 -7.97 -2.91 -18.34
N GLY A 365 -7.78 -2.20 -17.21
CA GLY A 365 -6.90 -2.65 -16.13
C GLY A 365 -7.33 -4.01 -15.56
N LEU A 366 -8.63 -4.23 -15.40
CA LEU A 366 -9.19 -5.47 -14.90
C LEU A 366 -8.93 -6.66 -15.86
N ASN A 367 -9.11 -6.46 -17.16
CA ASN A 367 -8.76 -7.46 -18.18
C ASN A 367 -7.24 -7.73 -18.22
N LYS A 368 -6.40 -6.71 -17.98
CA LYS A 368 -4.95 -6.90 -17.85
C LYS A 368 -4.60 -7.74 -16.63
N LEU A 369 -5.17 -7.46 -15.45
CA LEU A 369 -4.99 -8.30 -14.26
C LEU A 369 -5.41 -9.75 -14.55
N PHE A 370 -6.56 -9.94 -15.20
CA PHE A 370 -7.03 -11.27 -15.57
C PHE A 370 -6.04 -12.03 -16.46
N ALA A 371 -5.54 -11.37 -17.51
CA ALA A 371 -4.56 -11.95 -18.42
C ALA A 371 -3.25 -12.33 -17.69
N GLU A 372 -2.79 -11.48 -16.76
CA GLU A 372 -1.62 -11.76 -15.92
C GLU A 372 -1.83 -12.96 -15.01
N PHE A 373 -2.99 -13.06 -14.34
CA PHE A 373 -3.34 -14.21 -13.49
C PHE A 373 -3.37 -15.50 -14.31
N LYS A 374 -4.18 -15.52 -15.37
CA LYS A 374 -4.42 -16.72 -16.19
C LYS A 374 -3.13 -17.18 -16.89
N GLY A 375 -2.41 -16.25 -17.52
CA GLY A 375 -1.18 -16.57 -18.23
C GLY A 375 -0.08 -17.14 -17.30
N ARG A 376 0.04 -16.61 -16.07
CA ARG A 376 1.00 -17.15 -15.10
C ARG A 376 0.57 -18.50 -14.54
N TYR A 377 -0.74 -18.71 -14.33
CA TYR A 377 -1.29 -20.00 -13.91
C TYR A 377 -0.98 -21.11 -14.93
N GLU A 378 -1.24 -20.85 -16.21
CA GLU A 378 -0.97 -21.77 -17.33
C GLU A 378 0.53 -22.03 -17.48
N LYS A 379 1.37 -20.98 -17.42
CA LYS A 379 2.83 -21.10 -17.53
C LYS A 379 3.43 -22.00 -16.46
N LEU A 380 2.87 -22.00 -15.25
CA LEU A 380 3.32 -22.84 -14.14
C LEU A 380 2.74 -24.26 -14.17
N GLY A 381 1.83 -24.56 -15.11
CA GLY A 381 1.25 -25.90 -15.26
C GLY A 381 0.37 -26.33 -14.09
N LEU A 382 -0.26 -25.37 -13.38
CA LEU A 382 -1.08 -25.65 -12.20
C LEU A 382 -2.45 -26.25 -12.53
N ASP A 383 -2.84 -26.33 -13.80
CA ASP A 383 -4.07 -27.00 -14.26
C ASP A 383 -4.01 -28.54 -14.12
N VAL A 384 -2.81 -29.10 -13.88
CA VAL A 384 -2.56 -30.56 -13.80
C VAL A 384 -2.43 -31.05 -12.35
N ALA A 385 -2.58 -30.16 -11.37
CA ALA A 385 -2.28 -30.41 -9.95
C ALA A 385 -3.51 -30.80 -9.11
#